data_AF-A0A7Z8LD17-F1
#
_entry.id   AF-A0A7Z8LD17-F1
#
_cell.length_a   1.000
_cell.length_b   1.000
_cell.length_c   1.000
_cell.angle_alpha   90.00
_cell.angle_beta   90.00
_cell.angle_gamma   90.00
#
_symmetry.space_group_name_H-M   'P 1'
#
loop_
_entity.id
_entity.type
_entity.pdbx_description
1 polymer ?
#
loop_
_entity_poly.entity_id
_entity_poly.type
_entity_poly.pdbx_seq_one_letter_code
_entity_poly.pdbx_strand_id
1 'polypeptide(L)'
;MQAGMIGAVASEWLFLAAICSLAALALLLLRAWRHRRARARNVVLLDGSNIMYWRGGAPDIATVRAVIAQLAAQGLTPGIVFDANAGYKLEGRYLGHAALARRLDLPSQRVIVVNRGEVADALLLRAARDYRARVVSNDRFRDWAEEFPEVARPGFLIAGRFRGDALELDIA
;
A
#
# COMPACT_ATOMS: atom_id res chain seq x y z
N MET A 1 21.11 12.19 62.81
CA MET A 1 21.80 11.96 61.51
C MET A 1 21.19 10.86 60.64
N GLN A 2 20.19 10.06 61.07
CA GLN A 2 19.58 9.02 60.22
C GLN A 2 18.52 9.52 59.23
N ALA A 3 17.76 10.58 59.55
CA ALA A 3 16.66 11.05 58.70
C ALA A 3 17.11 11.69 57.37
N GLY A 4 18.31 12.29 57.32
CA GLY A 4 18.85 12.93 56.11
C GLY A 4 19.35 11.94 55.05
N MET A 5 19.88 10.78 55.46
CA MET A 5 20.35 9.77 54.50
C MET A 5 19.18 9.14 53.74
N ILE A 6 18.08 8.82 54.42
CA ILE A 6 16.90 8.16 53.81
C ILE A 6 16.27 9.05 52.73
N GLY A 7 16.20 10.38 52.96
CA GLY A 7 15.69 11.34 51.97
C GLY A 7 16.59 11.47 50.74
N ALA A 8 17.91 11.43 50.91
CA ALA A 8 18.87 11.46 49.80
C ALA A 8 18.75 10.20 48.93
N VAL A 9 18.72 9.01 49.52
CA VAL A 9 18.59 7.76 48.74
C VAL A 9 17.24 7.72 48.01
N ALA A 10 16.16 8.18 48.64
CA ALA A 10 14.84 8.27 47.99
C ALA A 10 14.87 9.20 46.77
N SER A 11 15.57 10.34 46.86
CA SER A 11 15.71 11.27 45.73
C SER A 11 16.55 10.71 44.58
N GLU A 12 17.57 9.88 44.87
CA GLU A 12 18.39 9.18 43.88
C GLU A 12 17.57 8.11 43.13
N TRP A 13 16.76 7.32 43.84
CA TRP A 13 15.86 6.34 43.23
C TRP A 13 14.79 7.00 42.36
N LEU A 14 14.23 8.14 42.81
CA LEU A 14 13.27 8.93 42.03
C LEU A 14 13.91 9.48 40.75
N PHE A 15 15.15 9.95 40.83
CA PHE A 15 15.89 10.45 39.67
C PHE A 15 16.19 9.32 38.67
N LEU A 16 16.63 8.16 39.15
CA LEU A 16 16.85 6.98 38.31
C LEU A 16 15.55 6.50 37.66
N ALA A 17 14.46 6.42 38.43
CA ALA A 17 13.15 6.04 37.92
C ALA A 17 12.63 7.02 36.85
N ALA A 18 12.88 8.32 37.02
CA ALA A 18 12.54 9.35 36.04
C ALA A 18 13.32 9.15 34.73
N ILE A 19 14.64 8.93 34.80
CA ILE A 19 15.48 8.66 33.62
C ILE A 19 15.04 7.38 32.92
N CYS A 20 14.81 6.30 33.65
CA CYS A 20 14.34 5.03 33.09
C CYS A 20 12.97 5.20 32.41
N SER A 21 12.06 5.96 33.00
CA SER A 21 10.73 6.24 32.44
C SER A 21 10.82 7.08 31.16
N LEU A 22 11.67 8.12 31.15
CA LEU A 22 11.95 8.94 29.97
C LEU A 22 12.58 8.13 28.84
N ALA A 23 13.55 7.27 29.16
CA ALA A 23 14.19 6.37 28.20
C ALA A 23 13.20 5.35 27.63
N ALA A 24 12.37 4.73 28.48
CA ALA A 24 11.33 3.81 28.04
C ALA A 24 10.31 4.50 27.12
N LEU A 25 9.85 5.71 27.49
CA LEU A 25 8.95 6.51 26.65
C LEU A 25 9.59 6.85 25.30
N ALA A 26 10.86 7.31 25.30
CA ALA A 26 11.59 7.61 24.08
C ALA A 26 11.73 6.37 23.17
N LEU A 27 12.03 5.20 23.73
CA LEU A 27 12.10 3.94 22.99
C LEU A 27 10.73 3.52 22.43
N LEU A 28 9.64 3.70 23.19
CA LEU A 28 8.28 3.42 22.72
C LEU A 28 7.88 4.36 21.57
N LEU A 29 8.19 5.65 21.69
CA LEU A 29 7.94 6.63 20.63
C LEU A 29 8.76 6.34 19.38
N LEU A 30 10.05 6.01 19.54
CA LEU A 30 10.92 5.62 18.43
C LEU A 30 10.42 4.35 17.76
N ARG A 31 10.00 3.35 18.54
CA ARG A 31 9.41 2.10 18.04
C ARG A 31 8.11 2.37 17.29
N ALA A 32 7.21 3.17 17.83
CA ALA A 32 5.95 3.55 17.18
C ALA A 32 6.20 4.30 15.86
N TRP A 33 7.17 5.22 15.84
CA TRP A 33 7.57 5.94 14.64
C TRP A 33 8.17 5.01 13.59
N ARG A 34 9.08 4.10 13.98
CA ARG A 34 9.65 3.07 13.09
C ARG A 34 8.58 2.15 12.53
N HIS A 35 7.62 1.69 13.34
CA HIS A 35 6.50 0.86 12.89
C HIS A 35 5.61 1.61 11.89
N ARG A 36 5.27 2.88 12.15
CA ARG A 36 4.50 3.70 11.20
C ARG A 36 5.24 3.88 9.89
N ARG A 37 6.54 4.15 9.95
CA ARG A 37 7.40 4.35 8.76
C ARG A 37 7.58 3.06 7.95
N ALA A 38 7.69 1.91 8.62
CA ALA A 38 7.72 0.60 7.95
C ALA A 38 6.38 0.32 7.26
N ARG A 39 5.25 0.60 7.92
CA ARG A 39 3.91 0.39 7.33
C ARG A 39 3.66 1.27 6.10
N ALA A 40 4.15 2.51 6.10
CA ALA A 40 4.09 3.40 4.94
C ALA A 40 4.92 2.88 3.74
N ARG A 41 6.02 2.16 4.00
CA ARG A 41 6.86 1.55 2.95
C ARG A 41 6.27 0.28 2.34
N ASN A 42 5.24 -0.29 2.96
CA ASN A 42 4.61 -1.53 2.49
C ASN A 42 3.42 -1.27 1.55
N VAL A 43 3.12 -0.01 1.23
CA VAL A 43 2.02 0.32 0.32
C VAL A 43 2.41 -0.06 -1.10
N VAL A 44 1.50 -0.72 -1.79
CA VAL A 44 1.60 -1.03 -3.22
C VAL A 44 0.31 -0.61 -3.90
N LEU A 45 0.42 0.06 -5.05
CA LEU A 45 -0.72 0.50 -5.82
C LEU A 45 -0.92 -0.40 -7.02
N LEU A 46 -2.14 -0.88 -7.21
CA LEU A 46 -2.51 -1.81 -8.27
C LEU A 46 -3.26 -1.05 -9.34
N ASP A 47 -2.87 -1.27 -10.59
CA ASP A 47 -3.67 -0.92 -11.75
C ASP A 47 -4.77 -1.98 -11.93
N GLY A 48 -5.94 -1.73 -11.34
CA GLY A 48 -7.03 -2.69 -11.35
C GLY A 48 -7.57 -2.97 -12.76
N SER A 49 -7.54 -1.96 -13.64
CA SER A 49 -8.05 -2.07 -15.01
C SER A 49 -7.08 -2.83 -15.93
N ASN A 50 -5.78 -2.83 -15.63
CA ASN A 50 -4.81 -3.72 -16.26
C ASN A 50 -4.88 -5.15 -15.70
N ILE A 51 -4.88 -5.28 -14.37
CA ILE A 51 -4.78 -6.58 -13.69
C ILE A 51 -5.96 -7.48 -14.00
N MET A 52 -7.18 -6.94 -14.14
CA MET A 52 -8.36 -7.75 -14.40
C MET A 52 -8.28 -8.59 -15.69
N TYR A 53 -7.32 -8.32 -16.59
CA TYR A 53 -7.09 -9.07 -17.82
C TYR A 53 -5.97 -10.14 -17.72
N TRP A 54 -5.27 -10.27 -16.60
CA TRP A 54 -4.07 -11.12 -16.52
C TRP A 54 -4.29 -12.62 -16.68
N ARG A 55 -5.51 -13.13 -16.45
CA ARG A 55 -5.87 -14.52 -16.74
C ARG A 55 -6.12 -14.80 -18.23
N GLY A 56 -6.16 -13.75 -19.05
CA GLY A 56 -6.54 -13.84 -20.46
C GLY A 56 -8.05 -13.88 -20.66
N GLY A 57 -8.53 -13.32 -21.76
CA GLY A 57 -9.95 -13.26 -22.08
C GLY A 57 -10.67 -12.04 -21.52
N ALA A 58 -11.86 -12.26 -20.96
CA ALA A 58 -12.71 -11.21 -20.42
C ALA A 58 -12.15 -10.64 -19.11
N PRO A 59 -12.42 -9.36 -18.79
CA PRO A 59 -12.02 -8.78 -17.52
C PRO A 59 -12.66 -9.52 -16.35
N ASP A 60 -11.85 -9.92 -15.37
CA ASP A 60 -12.29 -10.68 -14.21
C ASP A 60 -11.78 -10.07 -12.90
N ILE A 61 -12.72 -9.72 -12.03
CA ILE A 61 -12.43 -9.16 -10.71
C ILE A 61 -11.78 -10.19 -9.77
N ALA A 62 -11.94 -11.50 -10.00
CA ALA A 62 -11.26 -12.54 -9.23
C ALA A 62 -9.75 -12.53 -9.47
N THR A 63 -9.31 -12.16 -10.67
CA THR A 63 -7.90 -11.91 -10.99
C THR A 63 -7.30 -10.84 -10.07
N VAL A 64 -8.01 -9.72 -9.89
CA VAL A 64 -7.58 -8.64 -8.98
C VAL A 64 -7.56 -9.12 -7.52
N ARG A 65 -8.58 -9.87 -7.08
CA ARG A 65 -8.62 -10.46 -5.72
C ARG A 65 -7.44 -11.37 -5.44
N ALA A 66 -7.04 -12.20 -6.40
CA ALA A 66 -5.89 -13.09 -6.24
C ALA A 66 -4.58 -12.30 -6.03
N VAL A 67 -4.37 -11.22 -6.80
CA VAL A 67 -3.22 -10.33 -6.62
C VAL A 67 -3.23 -9.66 -5.25
N ILE A 68 -4.39 -9.15 -4.80
CA ILE A 68 -4.55 -8.56 -3.47
C ILE A 68 -4.19 -9.57 -2.37
N ALA A 69 -4.71 -10.79 -2.46
CA ALA A 69 -4.47 -11.84 -1.47
C ALA A 69 -2.97 -12.20 -1.38
N GLN A 70 -2.29 -12.35 -2.52
CA GLN A 70 -0.87 -12.67 -2.55
C GLN A 70 0.00 -11.53 -2.00
N LEU A 71 -0.29 -10.27 -2.36
CA LEU A 71 0.43 -9.12 -1.83
C LEU A 71 0.21 -8.96 -0.31
N ALA A 72 -1.02 -9.17 0.16
CA ALA A 72 -1.35 -9.12 1.58
C ALA A 72 -0.63 -10.23 2.37
N ALA A 73 -0.52 -11.44 1.82
CA ALA A 73 0.22 -12.55 2.41
C ALA A 73 1.73 -12.24 2.57
N GLN A 74 2.27 -11.34 1.74
CA GLN A 74 3.65 -10.84 1.82
C GLN A 74 3.81 -9.62 2.74
N GLY A 75 2.76 -9.23 3.47
CA GLY A 75 2.78 -8.08 4.38
C GLY A 75 2.68 -6.71 3.69
N LEU A 76 2.34 -6.70 2.40
CA LEU A 76 2.10 -5.47 1.64
C LEU A 76 0.66 -4.99 1.84
N THR A 77 0.45 -3.68 1.72
CA THR A 77 -0.85 -3.02 1.85
C THR A 77 -1.31 -2.55 0.48
N PRO A 78 -2.21 -3.30 -0.19
CA PRO A 78 -2.67 -2.94 -1.53
C PRO A 78 -3.68 -1.78 -1.50
N GLY A 79 -3.47 -0.81 -2.37
CA GLY A 79 -4.46 0.18 -2.83
C GLY A 79 -4.69 -0.01 -4.33
N ILE A 80 -5.89 0.27 -4.82
CA ILE A 80 -6.26 -0.03 -6.21
C ILE A 80 -6.80 1.22 -6.88
N VAL A 81 -6.35 1.47 -8.10
CA VAL A 81 -6.91 2.47 -8.99
C VAL A 81 -7.54 1.76 -10.18
N PHE A 82 -8.78 2.11 -10.47
CA PHE A 82 -9.50 1.68 -11.65
C PHE A 82 -9.77 2.87 -12.57
N ASP A 83 -9.72 2.63 -13.88
CA ASP A 83 -10.28 3.55 -14.86
C ASP A 83 -11.80 3.72 -14.68
N ALA A 84 -12.36 4.78 -15.26
CA ALA A 84 -13.78 5.10 -15.14
C ALA A 84 -14.72 4.02 -15.74
N ASN A 85 -14.18 3.14 -16.59
CA ASN A 85 -14.95 2.14 -17.32
C ASN A 85 -14.89 0.72 -16.69
N ALA A 86 -14.05 0.50 -15.67
CA ALA A 86 -13.85 -0.80 -15.05
C ALA A 86 -15.16 -1.50 -14.66
N GLY A 87 -16.10 -0.75 -14.07
CA GLY A 87 -17.41 -1.28 -13.73
C GLY A 87 -18.19 -1.83 -14.92
N TYR A 88 -18.17 -1.10 -16.05
CA TYR A 88 -18.84 -1.54 -17.28
C TYR A 88 -18.16 -2.76 -17.88
N LYS A 89 -16.83 -2.80 -17.85
CA LYS A 89 -16.06 -3.96 -18.30
C LYS A 89 -16.36 -5.21 -17.45
N LEU A 90 -16.50 -5.07 -16.13
CA LEU A 90 -16.70 -6.17 -15.20
C LEU A 90 -18.15 -6.64 -15.06
N GLU A 91 -19.13 -5.73 -15.06
CA GLU A 91 -20.53 -6.02 -14.75
C GLU A 91 -21.53 -5.38 -15.73
N GLY A 92 -21.08 -4.82 -16.85
CA GLY A 92 -21.96 -4.20 -17.85
C GLY A 92 -22.65 -2.91 -17.41
N ARG A 93 -22.29 -2.35 -16.24
CA ARG A 93 -22.87 -1.13 -15.68
C ARG A 93 -21.85 -0.32 -14.90
N TYR A 94 -22.14 0.96 -14.65
CA TYR A 94 -21.27 1.77 -13.80
C TYR A 94 -21.15 1.19 -12.38
N LEU A 95 -19.91 1.11 -11.88
CA LEU A 95 -19.59 0.76 -10.51
C LEU A 95 -18.64 1.82 -9.94
N GLY A 96 -19.09 2.52 -8.89
CA GLY A 96 -18.24 3.43 -8.14
C GLY A 96 -17.30 2.69 -7.19
N HIS A 97 -16.38 3.44 -6.57
CA HIS A 97 -15.36 2.93 -5.66
C HIS A 97 -15.92 2.06 -4.53
N ALA A 98 -17.04 2.43 -3.91
CA ALA A 98 -17.65 1.65 -2.83
C ALA A 98 -18.17 0.28 -3.30
N ALA A 99 -18.69 0.20 -4.52
CA ALA A 99 -19.17 -1.06 -5.08
C ALA A 99 -18.02 -2.01 -5.40
N LEU A 100 -16.97 -1.50 -6.07
CA LEU A 100 -15.77 -2.27 -6.38
C LEU A 100 -15.00 -2.69 -5.11
N ALA A 101 -14.93 -1.81 -4.11
CA ALA A 101 -14.33 -2.15 -2.81
C ALA A 101 -15.01 -3.35 -2.14
N ARG A 102 -16.36 -3.40 -2.14
CA ARG A 102 -17.10 -4.57 -1.65
C ARG A 102 -16.80 -5.83 -2.45
N ARG A 103 -16.67 -5.73 -3.78
CA ARG A 103 -16.31 -6.89 -4.62
C ARG A 103 -14.89 -7.38 -4.33
N LEU A 104 -13.99 -6.50 -3.90
CA LEU A 104 -12.59 -6.82 -3.60
C LEU A 104 -12.35 -7.20 -2.14
N ASP A 105 -13.37 -7.14 -1.29
CA ASP A 105 -13.25 -7.28 0.17
C ASP A 105 -12.21 -6.30 0.77
N LEU A 106 -12.27 -5.04 0.32
CA LEU A 106 -11.36 -3.99 0.77
C LEU A 106 -12.13 -2.79 1.34
N PRO A 107 -11.50 -2.03 2.26
CA PRO A 107 -12.03 -0.73 2.67
C PRO A 107 -12.15 0.20 1.46
N SER A 108 -13.25 0.96 1.39
CA SER A 108 -13.51 1.87 0.27
C SER A 108 -12.42 2.92 0.07
N GLN A 109 -11.69 3.29 1.13
CA GLN A 109 -10.57 4.22 1.08
C GLN A 109 -9.34 3.66 0.36
N ARG A 110 -9.30 2.35 0.09
CA ARG A 110 -8.22 1.69 -0.66
C ARG A 110 -8.56 1.44 -2.13
N VAL A 111 -9.73 1.88 -2.58
CA VAL A 111 -10.16 1.73 -3.96
C VAL A 111 -10.54 3.09 -4.51
N ILE A 112 -9.89 3.48 -5.59
CA ILE A 112 -10.19 4.69 -6.35
C ILE A 112 -10.74 4.25 -7.70
N VAL A 113 -11.84 4.88 -8.11
CA VAL A 113 -12.35 4.81 -9.49
C VAL A 113 -12.22 6.20 -10.04
N VAL A 114 -11.41 6.35 -11.07
CA VAL A 114 -11.08 7.62 -11.70
C VAL A 114 -12.34 8.24 -12.33
N ASN A 115 -12.49 9.57 -12.28
CA ASN A 115 -13.65 10.20 -12.89
C ASN A 115 -13.58 10.09 -14.41
N ARG A 116 -14.73 10.22 -15.07
CA ARG A 116 -14.76 10.21 -16.53
C ARG A 116 -14.02 11.44 -17.07
N GLY A 117 -13.07 11.22 -17.98
CA GLY A 117 -12.24 12.27 -18.57
C GLY A 117 -10.91 12.51 -17.87
N GLU A 118 -10.70 11.91 -16.70
CA GLU A 118 -9.38 11.85 -16.05
C GLU A 118 -8.60 10.64 -16.57
N VAL A 119 -7.27 10.77 -16.61
CA VAL A 119 -6.37 9.70 -17.05
C VAL A 119 -5.92 8.86 -15.85
N ALA A 120 -6.29 7.58 -15.86
CA ALA A 120 -6.06 6.69 -14.72
C ALA A 120 -4.57 6.50 -14.40
N ASP A 121 -3.74 6.32 -15.43
CA ASP A 121 -2.29 6.13 -15.28
C ASP A 121 -1.64 7.32 -14.56
N ALA A 122 -2.00 8.55 -14.93
CA ALA A 122 -1.48 9.76 -14.29
C ALA A 122 -1.81 9.79 -12.79
N LEU A 123 -3.05 9.45 -12.44
CA LEU A 123 -3.51 9.42 -11.06
C LEU A 123 -2.82 8.30 -10.27
N LEU A 124 -2.69 7.12 -10.87
CA LEU A 124 -1.99 5.97 -10.29
C LEU A 124 -0.52 6.30 -10.01
N LEU A 125 0.21 6.84 -11.00
CA LEU A 125 1.63 7.16 -10.89
C LEU A 125 1.89 8.32 -9.92
N ARG A 126 1.03 9.35 -9.93
CA ARG A 126 1.09 10.44 -8.95
C ARG A 126 0.89 9.93 -7.53
N ALA A 127 -0.15 9.12 -7.31
CA ALA A 127 -0.38 8.49 -6.01
C ALA A 127 0.81 7.59 -5.61
N ALA A 128 1.38 6.82 -6.56
CA ALA A 128 2.53 5.97 -6.28
C ALA A 128 3.74 6.78 -5.80
N ARG A 129 3.99 7.93 -6.43
CA ARG A 129 5.04 8.88 -6.01
C ARG A 129 4.75 9.43 -4.61
N ASP A 130 3.53 9.91 -4.37
CA ASP A 130 3.16 10.55 -3.10
C ASP A 130 3.27 9.58 -1.91
N TYR A 131 2.81 8.34 -2.10
CA TYR A 131 2.88 7.29 -1.09
C TYR A 131 4.21 6.53 -1.07
N ARG A 132 5.15 6.84 -1.98
CA ARG A 132 6.39 6.08 -2.20
C ARG A 132 6.12 4.59 -2.39
N ALA A 133 5.03 4.28 -3.08
CA ALA A 133 4.55 2.93 -3.34
C ALA A 133 5.15 2.38 -4.64
N ARG A 134 5.25 1.06 -4.71
CA ARG A 134 5.47 0.35 -5.98
C ARG A 134 4.14 0.21 -6.72
N VAL A 135 4.20 0.07 -8.04
CA VAL A 135 3.01 -0.09 -8.89
C VAL A 135 2.94 -1.52 -9.42
N VAL A 136 1.79 -2.14 -9.31
CA VAL A 136 1.51 -3.47 -9.87
C VAL A 136 0.72 -3.28 -11.15
N SER A 137 1.36 -3.52 -12.29
CA SER A 137 0.78 -3.46 -13.62
C SER A 137 1.73 -4.17 -14.60
N ASN A 138 1.19 -4.71 -15.69
CA ASN A 138 1.99 -5.15 -16.83
C ASN A 138 2.21 -4.04 -17.86
N ASP A 139 1.58 -2.88 -17.69
CA ASP A 139 1.90 -1.70 -18.49
C ASP A 139 3.27 -1.14 -18.07
N ARG A 140 4.02 -0.66 -19.07
CA ARG A 140 5.31 0.01 -18.86
C ARG A 140 5.19 1.52 -18.72
N PHE A 141 4.01 2.09 -18.97
CA PHE A 141 3.72 3.52 -18.85
C PHE A 141 4.76 4.39 -19.58
N ARG A 142 5.15 3.99 -20.79
CA ARG A 142 6.26 4.63 -21.53
C ARG A 142 5.98 6.11 -21.81
N ASP A 143 4.73 6.42 -22.14
CA ASP A 143 4.28 7.79 -22.43
C ASP A 143 4.34 8.71 -21.20
N TRP A 144 4.39 8.11 -20.00
CA TRP A 144 4.48 8.81 -18.72
C TRP A 144 5.91 8.93 -18.20
N ALA A 145 6.91 8.35 -18.86
CA ALA A 145 8.27 8.26 -18.34
C ALA A 145 8.96 9.63 -18.17
N GLU A 146 8.57 10.64 -18.94
CA GLU A 146 9.08 12.01 -18.80
C GLU A 146 8.59 12.66 -17.49
N GLU A 147 7.29 12.56 -17.18
CA GLU A 147 6.71 13.11 -15.95
C GLU A 147 7.00 12.21 -14.73
N PHE A 148 7.07 10.90 -14.95
CA PHE A 148 7.23 9.85 -13.93
C PHE A 148 8.44 8.95 -14.23
N PRO A 149 9.68 9.44 -14.13
CA PRO A 149 10.89 8.64 -14.39
C PRO A 149 11.05 7.43 -13.46
N GLU A 150 10.29 7.35 -12.37
CA GLU A 150 10.16 6.18 -11.52
C GLU A 150 9.79 4.90 -12.29
N VAL A 151 9.02 5.00 -13.38
CA VAL A 151 8.58 3.84 -14.18
C VAL A 151 9.75 3.06 -14.79
N ALA A 152 10.89 3.72 -15.00
CA ALA A 152 12.12 3.10 -15.50
C ALA A 152 13.02 2.55 -14.38
N ARG A 153 12.72 2.82 -13.10
CA ARG A 153 13.54 2.37 -11.98
C ARG A 153 13.28 0.89 -11.70
N PRO A 154 14.33 0.05 -11.59
CA PRO A 154 14.17 -1.35 -11.21
C PRO A 154 13.40 -1.50 -9.89
N GLY A 155 12.43 -2.40 -9.87
CA GLY A 155 11.60 -2.69 -8.69
C GLY A 155 10.48 -1.68 -8.40
N PHE A 156 10.31 -0.62 -9.20
CA PHE A 156 9.14 0.26 -9.08
C PHE A 156 7.88 -0.39 -9.65
N LEU A 157 7.99 -0.98 -10.85
CA LEU A 157 6.92 -1.76 -11.46
C LEU A 157 7.05 -3.23 -11.04
N ILE A 158 5.95 -3.81 -10.56
CA ILE A 158 5.81 -5.22 -10.24
C ILE A 158 4.89 -5.80 -11.32
N ALA A 159 5.49 -6.55 -12.24
CA ALA A 159 4.76 -7.28 -13.26
C ALA A 159 4.24 -8.61 -12.70
N GLY A 160 3.29 -9.23 -13.38
CA GLY A 160 2.82 -10.54 -13.01
C GLY A 160 2.07 -11.26 -14.12
N ARG A 161 1.79 -12.53 -13.91
CA ARG A 161 1.09 -13.38 -14.88
C ARG A 161 0.41 -14.55 -14.18
N PHE A 162 -0.62 -15.07 -14.83
CA PHE A 162 -1.18 -16.37 -14.48
C PHE A 162 -0.55 -17.46 -15.34
N ARG A 163 -0.19 -18.58 -14.71
CA ARG A 163 0.16 -19.84 -15.37
C ARG A 163 -0.80 -20.91 -14.89
N GLY A 164 -1.83 -21.18 -15.69
CA GLY A 164 -3.01 -21.90 -15.20
C GLY A 164 -3.65 -21.10 -14.07
N ASP A 165 -3.79 -21.70 -12.89
CA ASP A 165 -4.34 -21.05 -11.71
C ASP A 165 -3.29 -20.40 -10.79
N ALA A 166 -2.01 -20.60 -11.06
CA ALA A 166 -0.93 -20.04 -10.26
C ALA A 166 -0.64 -18.59 -10.68
N LEU A 167 -0.68 -17.67 -9.72
CA LEU A 167 -0.24 -16.29 -9.89
C LEU A 167 1.27 -16.18 -9.58
N GLU A 168 2.02 -15.70 -10.55
CA GLU A 168 3.44 -15.36 -10.40
C GLU A 168 3.58 -13.83 -10.44
N LEU A 169 4.18 -13.24 -9.38
CA LEU A 169 4.49 -11.81 -9.29
C LEU A 169 6.01 -11.62 -9.28
N ASP A 170 6.50 -10.64 -10.02
CA ASP A 170 7.92 -10.27 -10.08
C ASP A 170 8.27 -9.31 -8.94
N ILE A 171 8.33 -9.85 -7.73
CA ILE A 171 8.62 -9.10 -6.51
C ILE A 171 10.09 -9.38 -6.15
N ALA A 172 10.95 -8.46 -6.58
CA ALA A 172 12.35 -8.38 -6.16
C ALA A 172 12.50 -7.84 -4.73
#